data_AF-A0AAW1TB53-F1
#
_entry.id   AF-A0AAW1TB53-F1
#
_cell.length_a   1.000
_cell.length_b   1.000
_cell.length_c   1.000
_cell.angle_alpha   90.00
_cell.angle_beta   90.00
_cell.angle_gamma   90.00
#
_symmetry.space_group_name_H-M   'P 1'
#
loop_
_entity.id
_entity.type
_entity.pdbx_description
1 polymer ?
#
loop_
_entity_poly.entity_id
_entity_poly.type
_entity_poly.pdbx_seq_one_letter_code
_entity_poly.pdbx_strand_id
1 'polypeptide(L)'
;MVNHKGPLKQDLMDARANPAVYQQVWKTPLWKACCASPGCCVASFACLYCAAYKLHKRALYNDMSRYICCAGTCPCSGRLGESQCPELCMALEVFFCFPINVSTTRFMIQDQMRIQNTQCDNCLIGTMLICNYLACLCSIFACIASLAGMPGSEAVEEASQLINCIAQWLWCSVCTCMQVQHHVQLNERDRTMGPGANPMNAPVQQEMARAG
;
A
#
# COMPACT_ATOMS: atom_id res chain seq x y z
N MET A 1 -24.91 -2.02 30.04
CA MET A 1 -24.31 -2.92 29.03
C MET A 1 -24.07 -2.12 27.76
N VAL A 2 -22.89 -1.51 27.64
CA VAL A 2 -22.53 -0.69 26.48
C VAL A 2 -22.07 -1.65 25.39
N ASN A 3 -22.81 -1.67 24.29
CA ASN A 3 -22.62 -2.56 23.15
C ASN A 3 -21.39 -2.08 22.37
N HIS A 4 -20.22 -2.65 22.64
CA HIS A 4 -19.00 -2.47 21.84
C HIS A 4 -19.13 -3.24 20.51
N LYS A 5 -20.03 -2.81 19.62
CA LYS A 5 -19.89 -3.08 18.20
C LYS A 5 -19.18 -1.88 17.60
N GLY A 6 -17.85 -1.95 17.54
CA GLY A 6 -17.09 -1.05 16.69
C GLY A 6 -17.61 -1.16 15.26
N PRO A 7 -17.57 -0.07 14.47
CA PRO A 7 -18.11 -0.06 13.11
C PRO A 7 -17.46 -1.18 12.29
N LEU A 8 -18.29 -1.92 11.56
CA LEU A 8 -17.85 -3.00 10.67
C LEU A 8 -16.92 -2.38 9.61
N LYS A 9 -15.96 -3.16 9.10
CA LYS A 9 -15.02 -2.74 8.04
C LYS A 9 -15.70 -2.06 6.84
N GLN A 10 -16.95 -2.44 6.55
CA GLN A 10 -17.82 -1.83 5.55
C GLN A 10 -18.11 -0.35 5.87
N ASP A 11 -18.55 -0.05 7.09
CA ASP A 11 -18.95 1.29 7.53
C ASP A 11 -17.78 2.29 7.46
N LEU A 12 -16.55 1.82 7.62
CA LEU A 12 -15.33 2.64 7.52
C LEU A 12 -14.87 2.86 6.08
N MET A 13 -15.01 1.86 5.21
CA MET A 13 -14.82 2.05 3.77
C MET A 13 -15.85 3.06 3.23
N ASP A 14 -17.09 2.97 3.71
CA ASP A 14 -18.17 3.89 3.39
C ASP A 14 -17.93 5.28 3.99
N ALA A 15 -17.33 5.36 5.18
CA ALA A 15 -16.88 6.63 5.77
C ALA A 15 -15.76 7.30 4.95
N ARG A 16 -14.82 6.51 4.40
CA ARG A 16 -13.78 7.02 3.48
C ARG A 16 -14.35 7.47 2.14
N ALA A 17 -15.44 6.85 1.69
CA ALA A 17 -16.17 7.27 0.48
C ALA A 17 -17.05 8.51 0.71
N ASN A 18 -17.40 8.84 1.96
CA ASN A 18 -18.26 9.96 2.28
C ASN A 18 -17.55 11.33 2.08
N PRO A 19 -17.99 12.15 1.10
CA PRO A 19 -17.39 13.47 0.84
C PRO A 19 -17.57 14.46 2.00
N ALA A 20 -18.55 14.25 2.88
CA ALA A 20 -18.75 15.09 4.05
C ALA A 20 -17.63 14.93 5.08
N VAL A 21 -16.99 13.75 5.13
CA VAL A 21 -15.92 13.41 6.07
C VAL A 21 -14.54 13.57 5.41
N TYR A 22 -14.39 13.14 4.16
CA TYR A 22 -13.14 13.24 3.40
C TYR A 22 -13.31 14.24 2.25
N GLN A 23 -12.91 15.49 2.50
CA GLN A 23 -13.17 16.60 1.58
C GLN A 23 -12.04 16.85 0.57
N GLN A 24 -10.84 16.33 0.84
CA GLN A 24 -9.67 16.63 0.02
C GLN A 24 -9.34 15.50 -0.94
N VAL A 25 -8.75 15.84 -2.08
CA VAL A 25 -8.17 14.89 -3.04
C VAL A 25 -6.65 15.00 -3.00
N TRP A 26 -5.96 13.96 -3.51
CA TRP A 26 -4.51 13.98 -3.62
C TRP A 26 -4.01 15.23 -4.38
N LYS A 27 -2.99 15.91 -3.84
CA LYS A 27 -2.42 17.12 -4.45
C LYS A 27 -1.97 16.90 -5.90
N THR A 28 -1.47 15.70 -6.18
CA THR A 28 -1.08 15.29 -7.53
C THR A 28 -1.78 13.98 -7.86
N PRO A 29 -2.48 13.87 -9.00
CA PRO A 29 -3.10 12.63 -9.41
C PRO A 29 -2.03 11.59 -9.74
N LEU A 30 -2.34 10.30 -9.57
CA LEU A 30 -1.33 9.23 -9.64
C LEU A 30 -0.60 9.18 -10.99
N TRP A 31 -1.32 9.42 -12.10
CA TRP A 31 -0.75 9.42 -13.46
C TRP A 31 0.27 10.55 -13.69
N LYS A 32 0.24 11.64 -12.91
CA LYS A 32 1.18 12.77 -12.99
C LYS A 32 2.18 12.79 -11.83
N ALA A 33 2.08 11.85 -10.88
CA ALA A 33 2.88 11.85 -9.66
C ALA A 33 4.39 11.89 -9.95
N CYS A 34 4.88 11.03 -10.84
CA CYS A 34 6.29 10.97 -11.22
C CYS A 34 6.80 12.28 -11.84
N CYS A 35 5.96 13.00 -12.59
CA CYS A 35 6.33 14.28 -13.18
C CYS A 35 6.39 15.42 -12.15
N ALA A 36 5.67 15.32 -11.04
CA ALA A 36 5.69 16.34 -9.99
C ALA A 36 6.97 16.29 -9.14
N SER A 37 7.64 15.14 -9.06
CA SER A 37 8.94 15.01 -8.40
C SER A 37 9.80 13.96 -9.11
N PRO A 38 10.46 14.33 -10.22
CA PRO A 38 11.23 13.38 -11.04
C PRO A 38 12.42 12.79 -10.26
N GLY A 39 13.06 13.55 -9.37
CA GLY A 39 14.13 13.05 -8.51
C GLY A 39 13.67 11.94 -7.55
N CYS A 40 12.47 12.09 -6.97
CA CYS A 40 11.88 11.05 -6.15
C CYS A 40 11.46 9.84 -6.99
N CYS A 41 10.98 10.06 -8.22
CA CYS A 41 10.64 8.97 -9.14
C CYS A 41 11.85 8.09 -9.45
N VAL A 42 12.99 8.69 -9.79
CA VAL A 42 14.23 7.94 -10.08
C VAL A 42 14.72 7.21 -8.83
N ALA A 43 14.68 7.85 -7.66
CA ALA A 43 15.08 7.22 -6.40
C ALA A 43 14.16 6.05 -6.01
N SER A 44 12.85 6.20 -6.17
CA SER A 44 11.87 5.14 -5.92
C SER A 44 11.99 4.00 -6.92
N PHE A 45 12.29 4.28 -8.19
CA PHE A 45 12.52 3.24 -9.19
C PHE A 45 13.84 2.48 -8.94
N ALA A 46 14.89 3.18 -8.50
CA ALA A 46 16.19 2.59 -8.18
C ALA A 46 16.17 1.73 -6.90
N CYS A 47 15.40 2.13 -5.89
CA CYS A 47 15.16 1.31 -4.71
C CYS A 47 13.73 1.48 -4.18
N LEU A 48 12.79 0.66 -4.68
CA LEU A 48 11.38 0.68 -4.27
C LEU A 48 11.25 0.41 -2.76
N TYR A 49 12.02 -0.54 -2.24
CA TYR A 49 11.98 -0.90 -0.83
C TYR A 49 12.47 0.24 0.07
N CYS A 50 13.60 0.87 -0.27
CA CYS A 50 14.16 1.97 0.53
C CYS A 50 13.21 3.16 0.60
N ALA A 51 12.57 3.51 -0.53
CA ALA A 51 11.59 4.58 -0.59
C ALA A 51 10.36 4.25 0.25
N ALA A 52 9.83 3.02 0.17
CA ALA A 52 8.69 2.60 0.96
C ALA A 52 8.98 2.58 2.47
N TYR A 53 10.19 2.17 2.89
CA TYR A 53 10.63 2.26 4.29
C TYR A 53 10.65 3.72 4.77
N LYS A 54 11.34 4.61 4.04
CA LYS A 54 11.45 6.03 4.43
C LYS A 54 10.08 6.72 4.49
N LEU A 55 9.21 6.44 3.52
CA LEU A 55 7.87 7.02 3.45
C LEU A 55 6.95 6.51 4.56
N HIS A 56 6.99 5.20 4.86
CA HIS A 56 6.21 4.63 5.95
C HIS A 56 6.65 5.22 7.29
N LYS A 57 7.96 5.29 7.55
CA LYS A 57 8.52 5.85 8.79
C LYS A 57 8.11 7.31 8.96
N ARG A 58 8.13 8.06 7.86
CA ARG A 58 7.67 9.46 7.81
C ARG A 58 6.17 9.61 8.02
N ALA A 59 5.35 8.68 7.53
CA ALA A 59 3.92 8.65 7.79
C ALA A 59 3.60 8.44 9.28
N LEU A 60 4.46 7.71 10.00
CA LEU A 60 4.43 7.54 11.47
C LEU A 60 5.06 8.72 12.24
N TYR A 61 5.38 9.84 11.59
CA TYR A 61 6.07 10.98 12.23
C TYR A 61 7.43 10.60 12.83
N ASN A 62 8.08 9.56 12.30
CA ASN A 62 9.35 9.02 12.80
C ASN A 62 9.26 8.47 14.25
N ASP A 63 8.05 8.31 14.79
CA ASP A 63 7.78 7.75 16.11
C ASP A 63 7.48 6.25 16.00
N MET A 64 8.49 5.43 16.26
CA MET A 64 8.40 3.97 16.17
C MET A 64 7.55 3.34 17.28
N SER A 65 7.16 4.09 18.31
CA SER A 65 6.26 3.57 19.36
C SER A 65 4.84 3.29 18.84
N ARG A 66 4.47 3.92 17.72
CA ARG A 66 3.17 3.78 17.05
C ARG A 66 3.16 2.68 16.00
N TYR A 67 4.30 2.03 15.77
CA TYR A 67 4.44 1.02 14.73
C TYR A 67 3.80 -0.30 15.13
N ILE A 68 2.93 -0.80 14.25
CA ILE A 68 2.35 -2.14 14.30
C ILE A 68 2.59 -2.74 12.92
N CYS A 69 3.16 -3.95 12.87
CA CYS A 69 3.47 -4.62 11.62
C CYS A 69 2.22 -4.75 10.74
N CYS A 70 2.34 -4.41 9.46
CA CYS A 70 1.25 -4.46 8.47
C CYS A 70 -0.01 -3.69 8.88
N ALA A 71 0.08 -2.74 9.81
CA ALA A 71 -1.04 -2.07 10.48
C ALA A 71 -2.06 -3.05 11.13
N GLY A 72 -1.60 -4.20 11.63
CA GLY A 72 -2.48 -5.26 12.14
C GLY A 72 -3.15 -6.11 11.04
N THR A 73 -2.85 -5.76 9.79
CA THR A 73 -3.06 -6.41 8.49
C THR A 73 -3.01 -7.93 8.44
N CYS A 74 -1.90 -8.39 8.95
CA CYS A 74 -1.29 -9.65 8.55
C CYS A 74 -1.22 -10.54 9.79
N PRO A 75 -1.38 -11.86 9.67
CA PRO A 75 -1.28 -12.79 10.79
C PRO A 75 0.10 -12.80 11.50
N CYS A 76 1.13 -12.17 10.91
CA CYS A 76 2.43 -11.97 11.54
C CYS A 76 2.46 -10.81 12.57
N SER A 77 1.46 -9.93 12.55
CA SER A 77 1.41 -8.73 13.41
C SER A 77 1.26 -9.11 14.89
N GLY A 78 2.10 -8.54 15.76
CA GLY A 78 2.10 -8.85 17.19
C GLY A 78 2.73 -10.19 17.61
N ARG A 79 3.18 -11.03 16.65
CA ARG A 79 3.82 -12.33 16.94
C ARG A 79 5.34 -12.32 16.77
N LEU A 80 5.89 -11.31 16.10
CA LEU A 80 7.33 -11.19 15.79
C LEU A 80 8.11 -10.25 16.72
N GLY A 81 7.56 -9.87 17.89
CA GLY A 81 8.27 -8.99 18.82
C GLY A 81 8.47 -7.56 18.29
N GLU A 82 7.50 -7.05 17.54
CA GLU A 82 7.52 -5.72 16.91
C GLU A 82 7.79 -4.57 17.90
N SER A 83 7.44 -4.75 19.18
CA SER A 83 7.66 -3.80 20.26
C SER A 83 9.10 -3.78 20.81
N GLN A 84 9.90 -4.83 20.57
CA GLN A 84 11.30 -4.88 20.99
C GLN A 84 12.24 -4.29 19.93
N CYS A 85 11.99 -4.57 18.64
CA CYS A 85 12.80 -4.10 17.51
C CYS A 85 11.91 -3.65 16.33
N PRO A 86 11.25 -2.48 16.41
CA PRO A 86 10.30 -2.02 15.41
C PRO A 86 10.97 -1.69 14.06
N GLU A 87 12.21 -1.20 14.05
CA GLU A 87 12.91 -0.86 12.80
C GLU A 87 13.26 -2.09 11.95
N LEU A 88 13.66 -3.19 12.59
CA LEU A 88 13.94 -4.46 11.90
C LEU A 88 12.63 -5.08 11.38
N CYS A 89 11.58 -5.07 12.20
CA CYS A 89 10.27 -5.57 11.80
C CYS A 89 9.74 -4.79 10.59
N MET A 90 9.89 -3.47 10.59
CA MET A 90 9.51 -2.61 9.47
C MET A 90 10.35 -2.85 8.21
N ALA A 91 11.65 -3.10 8.36
CA ALA A 91 12.48 -3.51 7.21
C ALA A 91 11.97 -4.83 6.62
N LEU A 92 11.68 -5.84 7.45
CA LEU A 92 11.10 -7.11 7.02
C LEU A 92 9.72 -6.93 6.37
N GLU A 93 8.86 -6.05 6.90
CA GLU A 93 7.58 -5.73 6.29
C GLU A 93 7.76 -5.16 4.88
N VAL A 94 8.69 -4.24 4.70
CA VAL A 94 8.97 -3.65 3.39
C VAL A 94 9.48 -4.69 2.40
N PHE A 95 10.28 -5.68 2.82
CA PHE A 95 10.79 -6.73 1.94
C PHE A 95 9.75 -7.82 1.61
N PHE A 96 9.06 -8.35 2.62
CA PHE A 96 8.18 -9.50 2.49
C PHE A 96 6.71 -9.13 2.28
N CYS A 97 6.31 -7.93 2.66
CA CYS A 97 4.93 -7.44 2.63
C CYS A 97 4.85 -6.06 1.94
N PHE A 98 5.71 -5.81 0.94
CA PHE A 98 5.76 -4.54 0.19
C PHE A 98 4.38 -3.99 -0.25
N PRO A 99 3.47 -4.79 -0.87
CA PRO A 99 2.12 -4.34 -1.23
C PRO A 99 1.34 -3.78 -0.04
N ILE A 100 1.41 -4.50 1.07
CA ILE A 100 0.69 -4.18 2.30
C ILE A 100 1.27 -2.90 2.86
N ASN A 101 2.58 -2.80 3.03
CA ASN A 101 3.25 -1.60 3.52
C ASN A 101 2.92 -0.33 2.70
N VAL A 102 2.93 -0.41 1.37
CA VAL A 102 2.57 0.73 0.50
C VAL A 102 1.09 1.10 0.66
N SER A 103 0.20 0.10 0.77
CA SER A 103 -1.23 0.33 0.97
C SER A 103 -1.56 0.89 2.36
N THR A 104 -0.92 0.41 3.42
CA THR A 104 -1.10 0.89 4.79
C THR A 104 -0.61 2.32 4.91
N THR A 105 0.56 2.63 4.33
CA THR A 105 1.06 4.00 4.22
C THR A 105 0.05 4.91 3.53
N ARG A 106 -0.57 4.45 2.43
CA ARG A 106 -1.62 5.20 1.74
C ARG A 106 -2.80 5.46 2.65
N PHE A 107 -3.34 4.43 3.30
CA PHE A 107 -4.50 4.56 4.18
C PHE A 107 -4.20 5.48 5.37
N MET A 108 -3.01 5.41 5.95
CA MET A 108 -2.58 6.30 7.03
C MET A 108 -2.59 7.76 6.59
N ILE A 109 -2.05 8.05 5.40
CA ILE A 109 -2.03 9.40 4.82
C ILE A 109 -3.46 9.88 4.53
N GLN A 110 -4.31 9.01 3.97
CA GLN A 110 -5.71 9.32 3.69
C GLN A 110 -6.49 9.65 4.96
N ASP A 111 -6.32 8.87 6.03
CA ASP A 111 -7.01 9.10 7.30
C ASP A 111 -6.49 10.37 8.01
N GLN A 112 -5.17 10.61 7.98
CA GLN A 112 -4.55 11.79 8.62
C GLN A 112 -4.99 13.11 8.01
N MET A 113 -5.07 13.18 6.68
CA MET A 113 -5.41 14.42 5.95
C MET A 113 -6.82 14.42 5.36
N ARG A 114 -7.62 13.39 5.65
CA ARG A 114 -8.98 13.22 5.14
C ARG A 114 -9.04 13.32 3.60
N ILE A 115 -8.15 12.55 2.96
CA ILE A 115 -7.98 12.52 1.49
C ILE A 115 -8.67 11.31 0.85
N GLN A 116 -9.40 11.54 -0.22
CA GLN A 116 -9.99 10.49 -1.05
C GLN A 116 -9.14 10.18 -2.29
N ASN A 117 -9.21 8.92 -2.74
CA ASN A 117 -8.71 8.53 -4.06
C ASN A 117 -9.65 9.03 -5.14
N THR A 118 -9.08 9.48 -6.26
CA THR A 118 -9.87 9.75 -7.46
C THR A 118 -10.28 8.44 -8.14
N GLN A 119 -11.28 8.49 -9.03
CA GLN A 119 -11.67 7.34 -9.84
C GLN A 119 -10.50 6.83 -10.71
N CYS A 120 -9.68 7.75 -11.22
CA CYS A 120 -8.47 7.41 -11.97
C CYS A 120 -7.44 6.66 -11.11
N ASP A 121 -7.23 7.06 -9.85
CA ASP A 121 -6.32 6.37 -8.94
C ASP A 121 -6.83 4.94 -8.64
N ASN A 122 -8.14 4.79 -8.40
CA ASN A 122 -8.76 3.49 -8.16
C ASN A 122 -8.69 2.59 -9.40
N CYS A 123 -8.85 3.16 -10.60
CA CYS A 123 -8.69 2.44 -11.86
C CYS A 123 -7.25 1.94 -12.02
N LEU A 124 -6.24 2.79 -11.86
CA LEU A 124 -4.83 2.42 -12.00
C LEU A 124 -4.39 1.36 -10.99
N ILE A 125 -4.74 1.55 -9.71
CA ILE A 125 -4.43 0.58 -8.65
C ILE A 125 -5.19 -0.74 -8.89
N GLY A 126 -6.46 -0.66 -9.31
CA GLY A 126 -7.27 -1.81 -9.64
C GLY A 126 -6.71 -2.62 -10.82
N THR A 127 -6.32 -1.95 -11.91
CA THR A 127 -5.70 -2.58 -13.07
C THR A 127 -4.40 -3.29 -12.68
N MET A 128 -3.54 -2.65 -11.89
CA MET A 128 -2.32 -3.29 -11.37
C MET A 128 -2.62 -4.58 -10.61
N LEU A 129 -3.61 -4.55 -9.70
CA LEU A 129 -3.99 -5.73 -8.91
C LEU A 129 -4.58 -6.85 -9.78
N ILE A 130 -5.45 -6.50 -10.73
CA ILE A 130 -6.06 -7.47 -11.66
C ILE A 130 -4.99 -8.12 -12.53
N CYS A 131 -4.06 -7.35 -13.10
CA CYS A 131 -2.97 -7.87 -13.91
C CYS A 131 -2.06 -8.81 -13.11
N ASN A 132 -1.72 -8.46 -11.86
CA ASN A 132 -0.89 -9.32 -11.01
C ASN A 132 -1.63 -10.61 -10.60
N TYR A 133 -2.93 -10.52 -10.34
CA TYR A 133 -3.76 -11.69 -10.06
C TYR A 133 -3.87 -12.62 -11.27
N LEU A 134 -4.11 -12.06 -12.47
CA LEU A 134 -4.14 -12.82 -13.72
C LEU A 134 -2.80 -13.48 -14.02
N ALA A 135 -1.67 -12.77 -13.85
CA ALA A 135 -0.33 -13.35 -14.00
C ALA A 135 -0.11 -14.56 -13.09
N CYS A 136 -0.55 -14.46 -11.82
CA CYS A 136 -0.47 -15.56 -10.86
C CYS A 136 -1.33 -16.76 -11.31
N LEU A 137 -2.59 -16.52 -11.70
CA LEU A 137 -3.48 -17.58 -12.19
C LEU A 137 -2.93 -18.26 -13.44
N CYS A 138 -2.44 -17.50 -14.41
CA CYS A 138 -1.83 -18.03 -15.63
C CYS A 138 -0.57 -18.86 -15.32
N SER A 139 0.24 -18.43 -14.35
CA SER A 139 1.44 -19.18 -13.92
C SER A 139 1.08 -20.50 -13.25
N ILE A 140 0.06 -20.51 -12.38
CA ILE A 140 -0.45 -21.74 -11.75
C ILE A 140 -1.01 -22.69 -12.81
N PHE A 141 -1.80 -22.16 -13.76
CA PHE A 141 -2.37 -22.96 -14.84
C PHE A 141 -1.30 -23.56 -15.74
N ALA A 142 -0.27 -22.78 -16.11
CA ALA A 142 0.88 -23.28 -16.87
C ALA A 142 1.63 -24.40 -16.13
N CYS A 143 1.87 -24.24 -14.82
CA CYS A 143 2.46 -25.28 -13.98
C CYS A 143 1.63 -26.57 -13.95
N ILE A 144 0.31 -26.46 -13.77
CA ILE A 144 -0.60 -27.63 -13.74
C ILE A 144 -0.65 -28.29 -15.13
N ALA A 145 -0.71 -27.51 -16.21
CA ALA A 145 -0.72 -28.02 -17.58
C ALA A 145 0.54 -28.79 -17.94
N SER A 146 1.70 -28.29 -17.50
CA SER A 146 3.00 -28.95 -17.64
C SER A 146 3.05 -30.28 -16.87
N LEU A 147 2.63 -30.28 -15.61
CA LEU A 147 2.57 -31.51 -14.79
C LEU A 147 1.58 -32.56 -15.31
N ALA A 148 0.47 -32.12 -15.91
CA ALA A 148 -0.56 -32.99 -16.47
C ALA A 148 -0.23 -33.51 -17.88
N GLY A 149 0.90 -33.09 -18.48
CA GLY A 149 1.32 -33.54 -19.81
C GLY A 149 0.37 -33.14 -20.94
N MET A 150 -0.33 -32.01 -20.82
CA MET A 150 -1.29 -31.57 -21.83
C MET A 150 -0.58 -31.14 -23.13
N PRO A 151 -1.03 -31.59 -24.32
CA PRO A 151 -0.48 -31.13 -25.58
C PRO A 151 -0.74 -29.62 -25.76
N GLY A 152 0.30 -28.87 -26.10
CA GLY A 152 0.25 -27.40 -26.24
C GLY A 152 0.63 -26.61 -24.98
N SER A 153 1.25 -27.25 -23.98
CA SER A 153 1.75 -26.59 -22.77
C SER A 153 2.75 -25.45 -23.04
N GLU A 154 3.56 -25.55 -24.09
CA GLU A 154 4.55 -24.53 -24.48
C GLU A 154 3.90 -23.16 -24.78
N ALA A 155 2.79 -23.15 -25.53
CA ALA A 155 2.08 -21.91 -25.87
C ALA A 155 1.44 -21.25 -24.63
N VAL A 156 0.99 -22.07 -23.67
CA VAL A 156 0.44 -21.58 -22.40
C VAL A 156 1.55 -21.02 -21.51
N GLU A 157 2.72 -21.64 -21.52
CA GLU A 157 3.88 -21.18 -20.77
C GLU A 157 4.39 -19.83 -21.30
N GLU A 158 4.57 -19.68 -22.62
CA GLU A 158 4.96 -18.41 -23.24
C GLU A 158 3.95 -17.29 -22.93
N ALA A 159 2.65 -17.57 -23.03
CA ALA A 159 1.61 -16.62 -22.68
C ALA A 159 1.68 -16.21 -21.19
N SER A 160 1.92 -17.16 -20.29
CA SER A 160 2.03 -16.88 -18.85
C SER A 160 3.25 -16.01 -18.52
N GLN A 161 4.38 -16.23 -19.19
CA GLN A 161 5.60 -15.43 -19.04
C GLN A 161 5.39 -14.00 -19.53
N LEU A 162 4.72 -13.81 -20.68
CA LEU A 162 4.41 -12.49 -21.21
C LEU A 162 3.48 -11.71 -20.25
N ILE A 163 2.41 -12.35 -19.77
CA ILE A 163 1.46 -11.73 -18.84
C ILE A 163 2.18 -11.37 -17.53
N ASN A 164 3.04 -12.24 -17.01
CA ASN A 164 3.85 -11.94 -15.84
C ASN A 164 4.78 -10.74 -16.07
N CYS A 165 5.46 -10.67 -17.22
CA CYS A 165 6.31 -9.52 -17.55
C CYS A 165 5.50 -8.21 -17.55
N ILE A 166 4.34 -8.19 -18.20
CA ILE A 166 3.45 -7.01 -18.22
C ILE A 166 3.00 -6.65 -16.79
N ALA A 167 2.62 -7.64 -15.98
CA ALA A 167 2.23 -7.42 -14.60
C ALA A 167 3.36 -6.82 -13.76
N GLN A 168 4.61 -7.27 -13.93
CA GLN A 168 5.76 -6.71 -13.22
C GLN A 168 6.06 -5.26 -13.64
N TRP A 169 5.92 -4.93 -14.92
CA TRP A 169 6.06 -3.55 -15.40
C TRP A 169 4.98 -2.62 -14.82
N LEU A 170 3.72 -3.06 -14.83
CA LEU A 170 2.61 -2.33 -14.23
C LEU A 170 2.81 -2.17 -12.72
N TRP A 171 3.25 -3.23 -12.04
CA TRP A 171 3.56 -3.22 -10.63
C TRP A 171 4.62 -2.16 -10.28
N CYS A 172 5.79 -2.24 -10.90
CA CYS A 172 6.90 -1.32 -10.63
C CYS A 172 6.53 0.14 -10.94
N SER A 173 5.84 0.39 -12.05
CA SER A 173 5.43 1.74 -12.45
C SER A 173 4.39 2.33 -11.49
N VAL A 174 3.30 1.61 -11.21
CA VAL A 174 2.23 2.11 -10.34
C VAL A 174 2.72 2.25 -8.89
N CYS A 175 3.49 1.30 -8.37
CA CYS A 175 4.08 1.42 -7.02
C CYS A 175 5.05 2.61 -6.92
N THR A 176 5.79 2.92 -7.97
CA THR A 176 6.64 4.13 -8.02
C THR A 176 5.77 5.39 -7.99
N CYS A 177 4.74 5.47 -8.82
CA CYS A 177 3.78 6.59 -8.81
C CYS A 177 3.14 6.80 -7.44
N MET A 178 2.72 5.71 -6.78
CA MET A 178 2.13 5.76 -5.44
C MET A 178 3.13 6.31 -4.42
N GLN A 179 4.37 5.83 -4.43
CA GLN A 179 5.42 6.31 -3.52
C GLN A 179 5.75 7.79 -3.74
N VAL A 180 5.82 8.25 -4.99
CA VAL A 180 6.02 9.68 -5.29
C VAL A 180 4.82 10.52 -4.82
N GLN A 181 3.60 10.01 -5.02
CA GLN A 181 2.39 10.66 -4.53
C GLN A 181 2.40 10.78 -3.00
N HIS A 182 2.78 9.72 -2.27
CA HIS A 182 2.98 9.77 -0.82
C HIS A 182 4.04 10.79 -0.42
N HIS A 183 5.18 10.83 -1.13
CA HIS A 183 6.25 11.78 -0.87
C HIS A 183 5.80 13.24 -1.02
N VAL A 184 5.13 13.58 -2.12
CA VAL A 184 4.62 14.93 -2.36
C VAL A 184 3.60 15.32 -1.31
N GLN A 185 2.71 14.41 -0.94
CA GLN A 185 1.68 14.68 0.06
C GLN A 185 2.28 14.84 1.48
N LEU A 186 3.24 14.00 1.86
CA LEU A 186 3.96 14.12 3.14
C LEU A 186 4.80 15.40 3.20
N ASN A 187 5.40 15.83 2.08
CA ASN A 187 6.10 17.11 2.01
C ASN A 187 5.17 18.29 2.27
N GLU A 188 3.94 18.22 1.77
CA GLU A 188 2.95 19.28 2.03
C GLU A 188 2.52 19.27 3.49
N ARG A 189 2.20 18.09 4.03
CA ARG A 189 1.86 17.93 5.45
C ARG A 189 2.94 18.56 6.34
N ASP A 190 4.19 18.20 6.11
CA ASP A 190 5.30 18.66 6.94
C ASP A 190 5.58 20.17 6.77
N ARG A 191 5.25 20.76 5.61
CA ARG A 191 5.31 22.22 5.41
C ARG A 191 4.18 22.96 6.14
N THR A 192 2.97 22.41 6.11
CA THR A 192 1.78 23.04 6.69
C THR A 192 1.72 22.88 8.21
N MET A 193 2.23 21.76 8.74
CA MET A 193 2.15 21.44 10.18
C MET A 193 3.28 22.06 11.03
N GLY A 194 4.34 22.64 10.43
CA GLY A 194 5.49 23.14 11.19
C GLY A 194 6.23 22.04 11.97
N PRO A 195 7.46 22.30 12.48
CA PRO A 195 8.16 21.34 13.31
C PRO A 195 7.49 21.28 14.69
N GLY A 196 6.57 20.33 14.88
CA GLY A 196 5.98 20.02 16.19
C GLY A 196 4.46 20.09 16.31
N ALA A 197 3.68 20.26 15.23
CA ALA A 197 2.24 20.06 15.37
C ALA A 197 1.96 18.58 15.69
N ASN A 198 1.25 18.37 16.79
CA ASN A 198 0.75 17.06 17.16
C ASN A 198 0.00 16.47 15.96
N PRO A 199 0.29 15.21 15.60
CA PRO A 199 -0.54 14.49 14.66
C PRO A 199 -1.99 14.66 15.10
N MET A 200 -2.89 15.05 14.19
CA MET A 200 -4.27 14.60 14.35
C MET A 200 -4.15 13.11 14.68
N ASN A 201 -4.65 12.71 15.86
CA ASN A 201 -4.62 11.31 16.27
C ASN A 201 -5.14 10.54 15.07
N ALA A 202 -4.25 9.79 14.42
CA ALA A 202 -4.70 8.79 13.47
C ALA A 202 -5.76 8.01 14.25
N PRO A 203 -6.98 7.84 13.71
CA PRO A 203 -7.98 7.03 14.40
C PRO A 203 -7.27 5.74 14.81
N VAL A 204 -7.46 5.34 16.08
CA VAL A 204 -6.82 4.15 16.67
C VAL A 204 -6.79 3.09 15.58
N GLN A 205 -5.58 2.70 15.14
CA GLN A 205 -5.45 1.69 14.09
C GLN A 205 -6.29 0.52 14.56
N GLN A 206 -7.40 0.32 13.85
CA GLN A 206 -8.45 -0.52 14.36
C GLN A 206 -7.85 -1.91 14.45
N GLU A 207 -7.71 -2.44 15.66
CA GLU A 207 -7.36 -3.84 15.85
C GLU A 207 -8.33 -4.61 14.96
N MET A 208 -7.80 -5.18 13.86
CA MET A 208 -8.56 -6.14 13.09
C MET A 208 -8.88 -7.23 14.08
N ALA A 209 -10.16 -7.32 14.46
CA ALA A 209 -10.63 -8.20 15.51
C ALA A 209 -9.94 -9.55 15.33
N ARG A 210 -9.04 -9.87 16.26
CA ARG A 210 -8.39 -11.17 16.32
C ARG A 210 -9.53 -12.16 16.48
N ALA A 211 -9.91 -12.83 15.41
CA ALA A 211 -10.78 -14.00 15.48
C ALA A 211 -9.94 -15.10 16.14
N GLY A 212 -10.04 -15.17 17.46
CA GLY A 212 -9.58 -16.24 18.31
C GLY A 212 -10.70 -16.54 19.29
#